data_AF-A0A434GJS2-F1
#
_entry.id   AF-A0A434GJS2-F1
#
_cell.length_a   1.000
_cell.length_b   1.000
_cell.length_c   1.000
_cell.angle_alpha   90.00
_cell.angle_beta   90.00
_cell.angle_gamma   90.00
#
_symmetry.space_group_name_H-M   'P 1'
#
loop_
_entity.id
_entity.type
_entity.pdbx_description
1 polymer ?
#
loop_
_entity_poly.entity_id
_entity_poly.type
_entity_poly.pdbx_seq_one_letter_code
_entity_poly.pdbx_strand_id
1 'polypeptide(L)'
;VSFLVLALLPAAFLDRFWRRRLPLFALSDATRAATSLLSFAGFAILIAAGFFGSRDPLSNPLPLVIWTLLWAGVTLLQGVFGDLWSWLNPWYGAWRLASRLFGTRDHGAWRLPGWVGCWPAVILFFAFAWFELIDPAPDDPGRLALAAGLYWLFSFLAMLAFGYRGWSRSGEFLTVFFSMVARFAVAERNQNGRLGLCWPGAKLLAAQPLPASGTAFLLLALSSVSFDGLSKTFFWLG
;
A
#
# COMPACT_ATOMS: atom_id res chain seq x y z
N VAL A 1 15.71 22.43 -28.80
CA VAL A 1 14.31 22.28 -29.26
C VAL A 1 13.35 21.94 -28.10
N SER A 2 13.72 21.08 -27.13
CA SER A 2 12.82 20.68 -26.02
C SER A 2 12.43 21.77 -25.00
N PHE A 3 13.28 22.75 -24.70
CA PHE A 3 12.96 23.81 -23.71
C PHE A 3 12.16 24.99 -24.30
N LEU A 4 12.33 25.28 -25.58
CA LEU A 4 11.60 26.36 -26.27
C LEU A 4 10.12 26.04 -26.47
N VAL A 5 9.78 24.75 -26.64
CA VAL A 5 8.39 24.28 -26.76
C VAL A 5 7.65 24.42 -25.43
N LEU A 6 8.31 24.20 -24.29
CA LEU A 6 7.74 24.40 -22.95
C LEU A 6 7.51 25.88 -22.61
N ALA A 7 8.36 26.78 -23.12
CA ALA A 7 8.21 28.22 -22.90
C ALA A 7 7.08 28.86 -23.73
N LEU A 8 6.75 28.27 -24.89
CA LEU A 8 5.74 28.79 -25.83
C LEU A 8 4.38 28.10 -25.69
N LEU A 9 4.28 26.98 -24.98
CA LEU A 9 3.02 26.29 -24.70
C LEU A 9 2.27 27.01 -23.57
N PRO A 10 1.06 27.54 -23.80
CA PRO A 10 0.26 28.15 -22.75
C PRO A 10 0.03 27.13 -21.63
N ALA A 11 0.36 27.50 -20.38
CA ALA A 11 0.18 26.63 -19.22
C ALA A 11 -1.26 26.07 -19.12
N ALA A 12 -2.26 26.85 -19.55
CA ALA A 12 -3.66 26.43 -19.63
C ALA A 12 -3.93 25.27 -20.61
N PHE A 13 -3.16 25.15 -21.70
CA PHE A 13 -3.29 24.07 -22.68
C PHE A 13 -2.64 22.78 -22.16
N LEU A 14 -1.46 22.90 -21.55
CA LEU A 14 -0.81 21.80 -20.82
C LEU A 14 -1.73 21.30 -19.70
N ASP A 15 -2.28 22.19 -18.88
CA ASP A 15 -3.23 21.83 -17.83
C ASP A 15 -4.48 21.14 -18.38
N ARG A 16 -5.08 21.64 -19.47
CA ARG A 16 -6.29 21.04 -20.07
C ARG A 16 -5.99 19.67 -20.68
N PHE A 17 -4.81 19.49 -21.26
CA PHE A 17 -4.36 18.21 -21.80
C PHE A 17 -4.04 17.20 -20.68
N TRP A 18 -3.36 17.64 -19.62
CA TRP A 18 -3.01 16.85 -18.43
C TRP A 18 -4.25 16.45 -17.60
N ARG A 19 -5.33 17.22 -17.69
CA ARG A 19 -6.64 16.96 -17.07
C ARG A 19 -7.58 16.06 -17.88
N ARG A 20 -7.24 15.64 -19.11
CA ARG A 20 -8.08 14.69 -19.85
C ARG A 20 -8.19 13.38 -19.05
N ARG A 21 -9.41 12.82 -18.98
CA ARG A 21 -9.74 11.57 -18.30
C ARG A 21 -10.60 10.72 -19.23
N LEU A 22 -10.17 9.50 -19.49
CA LEU A 22 -10.94 8.54 -20.30
C LEU A 22 -11.65 7.54 -19.38
N PRO A 23 -12.99 7.58 -19.27
CA PRO A 23 -13.70 6.73 -18.35
C PRO A 23 -13.70 5.26 -18.81
N LEU A 24 -13.37 4.35 -17.90
CA LEU A 24 -13.39 2.90 -18.04
C LEU A 24 -14.29 2.29 -16.94
N PHE A 25 -14.77 1.08 -17.23
CA PHE A 25 -15.80 0.26 -16.53
C PHE A 25 -16.02 0.52 -15.03
N ALA A 26 -17.29 0.41 -14.60
CA ALA A 26 -17.67 0.41 -13.18
C ALA A 26 -17.60 -1.02 -12.62
N LEU A 27 -16.79 -1.23 -11.58
CA LEU A 27 -16.66 -2.54 -10.92
C LEU A 27 -17.46 -2.58 -9.61
N SER A 28 -18.10 -3.71 -9.32
CA SER A 28 -19.03 -3.86 -8.20
C SER A 28 -18.35 -4.17 -6.85
N ASP A 29 -18.93 -3.74 -5.73
CA ASP A 29 -18.39 -4.01 -4.39
C ASP A 29 -18.32 -5.51 -4.02
N ALA A 30 -19.17 -6.33 -4.65
CA ALA A 30 -19.15 -7.77 -4.45
C ALA A 30 -17.86 -8.40 -5.02
N THR A 31 -17.46 -8.00 -6.23
CA THR A 31 -16.21 -8.48 -6.84
C THR A 31 -15.00 -8.10 -6.01
N ARG A 32 -14.97 -6.86 -5.49
CA ARG A 32 -13.90 -6.40 -4.61
C ARG A 32 -13.78 -7.24 -3.34
N ALA A 33 -14.90 -7.55 -2.70
CA ALA A 33 -14.91 -8.39 -1.50
C ALA A 33 -14.44 -9.82 -1.81
N ALA A 34 -14.85 -10.38 -2.96
CA ALA A 34 -14.43 -11.72 -3.39
C ALA A 34 -12.91 -11.77 -3.68
N THR A 35 -12.37 -10.79 -4.40
CA THR A 35 -10.93 -10.69 -4.65
C THR A 35 -10.15 -10.55 -3.35
N SER A 36 -10.60 -9.70 -2.44
CA SER A 36 -9.97 -9.52 -1.13
C SER A 36 -10.00 -10.80 -0.27
N LEU A 37 -11.10 -11.57 -0.32
CA LEU A 37 -11.17 -12.88 0.35
C LEU A 37 -10.21 -13.90 -0.27
N LEU A 38 -10.06 -13.90 -1.59
CA LEU A 38 -9.08 -14.74 -2.26
C LEU A 38 -7.65 -14.36 -1.86
N SER A 39 -7.35 -13.06 -1.80
CA SER A 39 -6.07 -12.55 -1.30
C SER A 39 -5.83 -12.93 0.16
N PHE A 40 -6.86 -12.89 1.02
CA PHE A 40 -6.78 -13.38 2.39
C PHE A 40 -6.50 -14.89 2.47
N ALA A 41 -7.19 -15.69 1.66
CA ALA A 41 -6.96 -17.14 1.61
C ALA A 41 -5.53 -17.46 1.13
N GLY A 42 -5.07 -16.78 0.08
CA GLY A 42 -3.68 -16.88 -0.39
C GLY A 42 -2.67 -16.48 0.70
N PHE A 43 -2.91 -15.38 1.40
CA PHE A 43 -2.09 -14.96 2.53
C PHE A 43 -2.05 -16.00 3.65
N ALA A 44 -3.20 -16.57 4.04
CA ALA A 44 -3.28 -17.62 5.05
C ALA A 44 -2.49 -18.88 4.64
N ILE A 45 -2.55 -19.26 3.36
CA ILE A 45 -1.74 -20.37 2.82
C ILE A 45 -0.25 -20.04 2.91
N LEU A 46 0.17 -18.81 2.61
CA LEU A 46 1.57 -18.40 2.74
C LEU A 46 2.03 -18.46 4.19
N ILE A 47 1.24 -17.97 5.13
CA ILE A 47 1.56 -18.07 6.56
C ILE A 47 1.71 -19.54 6.99
N ALA A 48 0.79 -20.41 6.56
CA ALA A 48 0.90 -21.83 6.80
C ALA A 48 2.18 -22.42 6.16
N ALA A 49 2.51 -22.04 4.94
CA ALA A 49 3.75 -22.45 4.28
C ALA A 49 5.00 -21.93 5.01
N GLY A 50 4.99 -20.73 5.58
CA GLY A 50 6.11 -20.22 6.37
C GLY A 50 6.34 -20.98 7.68
N PHE A 51 5.28 -21.45 8.33
CA PHE A 51 5.39 -22.24 9.57
C PHE A 51 5.65 -23.73 9.33
N PHE A 52 4.99 -24.34 8.35
CA PHE A 52 5.01 -25.79 8.12
C PHE A 52 5.87 -26.22 6.92
N GLY A 53 6.26 -25.28 6.05
CA GLY A 53 7.09 -25.55 4.88
C GLY A 53 8.59 -25.52 5.18
N SER A 54 9.38 -25.52 4.11
CA SER A 54 10.85 -25.48 4.21
C SER A 54 11.32 -24.20 4.92
N ARG A 55 12.39 -24.31 5.72
CA ARG A 55 13.08 -23.15 6.29
C ARG A 55 14.02 -22.47 5.30
N ASP A 56 14.29 -23.12 4.17
CA ASP A 56 15.04 -22.53 3.08
C ASP A 56 14.19 -21.45 2.36
N PRO A 57 14.60 -20.17 2.35
CA PRO A 57 13.84 -19.08 1.75
C PRO A 57 13.62 -19.23 0.24
N LEU A 58 14.49 -19.97 -0.46
CA LEU A 58 14.35 -20.21 -1.91
C LEU A 58 13.28 -21.25 -2.22
N SER A 59 13.11 -22.21 -1.31
CA SER A 59 12.11 -23.28 -1.44
C SER A 59 10.74 -22.84 -0.88
N ASN A 60 10.72 -21.93 0.09
CA ASN A 60 9.49 -21.44 0.69
C ASN A 60 8.89 -20.28 -0.13
N PRO A 61 7.61 -20.33 -0.51
CA PRO A 61 7.01 -19.26 -1.29
C PRO A 61 6.81 -17.95 -0.51
N LEU A 62 6.81 -17.98 0.82
CA LEU A 62 6.44 -16.83 1.65
C LEU A 62 7.43 -15.65 1.52
N PRO A 63 8.76 -15.82 1.68
CA PRO A 63 9.71 -14.72 1.51
C PRO A 63 9.67 -14.12 0.10
N LEU A 64 9.65 -14.97 -0.93
CA LEU A 64 9.58 -14.52 -2.32
C LEU A 64 8.32 -13.70 -2.58
N VAL A 65 7.15 -14.14 -2.10
CA VAL A 65 5.91 -13.40 -2.32
C VAL A 65 5.90 -12.07 -1.56
N ILE A 66 6.36 -12.03 -0.31
CA ILE A 66 6.35 -10.78 0.47
C ILE A 66 7.36 -9.78 -0.09
N TRP A 67 8.61 -10.18 -0.31
CA TRP A 67 9.67 -9.26 -0.71
C TRP A 67 9.66 -8.96 -2.21
N THR A 68 9.51 -9.98 -3.05
CA THR A 68 9.61 -9.79 -4.50
C THR A 68 8.27 -9.40 -5.10
N LEU A 69 7.22 -10.18 -4.83
CA LEU A 69 5.93 -9.96 -5.49
C LEU A 69 5.19 -8.76 -4.89
N LEU A 70 5.02 -8.72 -3.56
CA LEU A 70 4.29 -7.68 -2.87
C LEU A 70 5.12 -6.40 -2.75
N TRP A 71 6.31 -6.45 -2.16
CA TRP A 71 7.07 -5.24 -1.88
C TRP A 71 7.65 -4.60 -3.15
N ALA A 72 8.33 -5.35 -4.01
CA ALA A 72 8.84 -4.79 -5.27
C ALA A 72 7.76 -4.74 -6.37
N GLY A 73 7.15 -5.88 -6.69
CA GLY A 73 6.24 -6.04 -7.83
C GLY A 73 4.98 -5.18 -7.73
N VAL A 74 4.22 -5.28 -6.65
CA VAL A 74 3.00 -4.49 -6.46
C VAL A 74 3.32 -3.01 -6.38
N THR A 75 4.45 -2.58 -5.78
CA THR A 75 4.87 -1.17 -5.79
C THR A 75 5.02 -0.62 -7.20
N LEU A 76 5.73 -1.34 -8.08
CA LEU A 76 5.91 -0.93 -9.48
C LEU A 76 4.56 -0.91 -10.22
N LEU A 77 3.75 -1.96 -10.08
CA LEU A 77 2.44 -2.03 -10.72
C LEU A 77 1.52 -0.92 -10.23
N GLN A 78 1.55 -0.58 -8.94
CA GLN A 78 0.77 0.52 -8.36
C GLN A 78 1.20 1.87 -8.94
N GLY A 79 2.50 2.06 -9.14
CA GLY A 79 3.08 3.25 -9.76
C GLY A 79 2.69 3.43 -11.22
N VAL A 80 2.27 2.35 -11.92
CA VAL A 80 1.83 2.39 -13.32
C VAL A 80 0.30 2.43 -13.43
N PHE A 81 -0.38 1.47 -12.80
CA PHE A 81 -1.80 1.20 -12.93
C PHE A 81 -2.69 1.82 -11.85
N GLY A 82 -2.10 2.42 -10.81
CA GLY A 82 -2.83 3.10 -9.74
C GLY A 82 -3.26 2.15 -8.62
N ASP A 83 -4.45 2.38 -8.05
CA ASP A 83 -4.92 1.74 -6.81
C ASP A 83 -5.36 0.26 -6.99
N LEU A 84 -4.37 -0.60 -7.21
CA LEU A 84 -4.49 -2.07 -7.22
C LEU A 84 -4.70 -2.62 -5.81
N TRP A 85 -4.09 -1.97 -4.80
CA TRP A 85 -4.16 -2.42 -3.40
C TRP A 85 -5.58 -2.46 -2.86
N SER A 86 -6.46 -1.56 -3.32
CA SER A 86 -7.88 -1.59 -2.96
C SER A 86 -8.58 -2.93 -3.23
N TRP A 87 -8.05 -3.75 -4.14
CA TRP A 87 -8.55 -5.08 -4.49
C TRP A 87 -7.81 -6.22 -3.79
N LEU A 88 -6.47 -6.11 -3.73
CA LEU A 88 -5.60 -7.17 -3.22
C LEU A 88 -5.48 -7.20 -1.69
N ASN A 89 -5.89 -6.15 -1.00
CA ASN A 89 -5.76 -6.11 0.46
C ASN A 89 -6.47 -7.32 1.10
N PRO A 90 -5.82 -8.06 2.02
CA PRO A 90 -6.38 -9.26 2.65
C PRO A 90 -7.34 -8.95 3.81
N TRP A 91 -7.75 -7.69 4.01
CA TRP A 91 -8.60 -7.31 5.15
C TRP A 91 -10.04 -6.97 4.75
N TYR A 92 -10.29 -6.32 3.61
CA TYR A 92 -11.62 -5.80 3.28
C TYR A 92 -12.70 -6.90 3.27
N GLY A 93 -12.40 -8.03 2.64
CA GLY A 93 -13.28 -9.19 2.56
C GLY A 93 -13.56 -9.81 3.92
N ALA A 94 -12.49 -10.06 4.70
CA ALA A 94 -12.59 -10.60 6.05
C ALA A 94 -13.37 -9.65 6.99
N TRP A 95 -13.08 -8.35 6.92
CA TRP A 95 -13.75 -7.33 7.71
C TRP A 95 -15.23 -7.24 7.36
N ARG A 96 -15.59 -7.33 6.07
CA ARG A 96 -16.99 -7.30 5.62
C ARG A 96 -17.78 -8.53 6.09
N LEU A 97 -17.15 -9.70 6.15
CA LEU A 97 -17.78 -10.89 6.73
C LEU A 97 -17.95 -10.73 8.24
N ALA A 98 -16.90 -10.31 8.95
CA ALA A 98 -16.95 -10.06 10.38
C ALA A 98 -18.00 -9.01 10.75
N SER A 99 -18.08 -7.90 10.01
CA SER A 99 -19.03 -6.84 10.30
C SER A 99 -20.49 -7.28 10.15
N ARG A 100 -20.78 -8.13 9.18
CA ARG A 100 -22.10 -8.77 9.01
C ARG A 100 -22.43 -9.73 10.14
N LEU A 101 -21.46 -10.53 10.60
CA LEU A 101 -21.66 -11.51 11.67
C LEU A 101 -21.82 -10.85 13.04
N PHE A 102 -21.03 -9.81 13.33
CA PHE A 102 -21.05 -9.10 14.61
C PHE A 102 -22.05 -7.93 14.65
N GLY A 103 -22.77 -7.66 13.56
CA GLY A 103 -23.70 -6.54 13.45
C GLY A 103 -23.03 -5.17 13.65
N THR A 104 -21.72 -5.07 13.43
CA THR A 104 -20.99 -3.80 13.57
C THR A 104 -21.29 -2.91 12.38
N ARG A 105 -21.64 -1.65 12.65
CA ARG A 105 -21.88 -0.64 11.60
C ARG A 105 -20.58 -0.35 10.85
N ASP A 106 -20.70 0.12 9.60
CA ASP A 106 -19.57 0.53 8.74
C ASP A 106 -18.61 1.52 9.42
N HIS A 107 -19.13 2.26 10.39
CA HIS A 107 -18.35 3.09 11.30
C HIS A 107 -18.07 2.22 12.52
N GLY A 108 -16.81 1.80 12.69
CA GLY A 108 -16.40 0.95 13.81
C GLY A 108 -16.81 1.52 15.16
N ALA A 109 -16.63 0.74 16.21
CA ALA A 109 -17.07 1.12 17.56
C ALA A 109 -16.54 2.51 17.96
N TRP A 110 -15.30 2.83 17.57
CA TRP A 110 -14.58 4.02 18.00
C TRP A 110 -14.19 4.88 16.78
N ARG A 111 -14.22 6.20 16.92
CA ARG A 111 -13.72 7.12 15.87
C ARG A 111 -12.26 7.42 16.12
N LEU A 112 -11.43 7.20 15.10
CA LEU A 112 -10.02 7.59 15.16
C LEU A 112 -9.93 9.12 15.27
N PRO A 113 -9.26 9.68 16.29
CA PRO A 113 -9.14 11.13 16.42
C PRO A 113 -8.32 11.73 15.27
N GLY A 114 -8.71 12.90 14.77
CA GLY A 114 -8.05 13.55 13.64
C GLY A 114 -6.57 13.89 13.88
N TRP A 115 -6.16 14.07 15.14
CA TRP A 115 -4.77 14.36 15.52
C TRP A 115 -3.84 13.15 15.40
N VAL A 116 -4.38 11.93 15.38
CA VAL A 116 -3.58 10.71 15.19
C VAL A 116 -2.97 10.67 13.78
N GLY A 117 -3.65 11.29 12.80
CA GLY A 117 -3.14 11.41 11.44
C GLY A 117 -2.62 10.07 10.90
N CYS A 118 -1.47 10.09 10.23
CA CYS A 118 -0.79 8.89 9.73
C CYS A 118 0.27 8.31 10.68
N TRP A 119 0.31 8.73 11.95
CA TRP A 119 1.34 8.27 12.90
C TRP A 119 1.37 6.76 13.13
N PRO A 120 0.22 6.05 13.23
CA PRO A 120 0.27 4.60 13.40
C PRO A 120 0.89 3.92 12.17
N ALA A 121 0.62 4.43 10.96
CA ALA A 121 1.29 3.95 9.75
C ALA A 121 2.80 4.22 9.77
N VAL A 122 3.26 5.37 10.29
CA VAL A 122 4.70 5.66 10.46
C VAL A 122 5.35 4.65 11.39
N ILE A 123 4.73 4.34 12.53
CA ILE A 123 5.27 3.38 13.51
C ILE A 123 5.33 1.97 12.91
N LEU A 124 4.26 1.53 12.23
CA LEU A 124 4.24 0.22 11.59
C LEU A 124 5.26 0.12 10.46
N PHE A 125 5.41 1.17 9.65
CA PHE A 125 6.41 1.20 8.60
C PHE A 125 7.83 1.21 9.17
N PHE A 126 8.07 1.94 10.27
CA PHE A 126 9.36 1.90 10.96
C PHE A 126 9.68 0.49 11.47
N ALA A 127 8.72 -0.19 12.08
CA ALA A 127 8.88 -1.57 12.53
C ALA A 127 9.16 -2.53 11.36
N PHE A 128 8.49 -2.34 10.23
CA PHE A 128 8.73 -3.08 8.99
C PHE A 128 10.15 -2.84 8.45
N ALA A 129 10.55 -1.58 8.29
CA ALA A 129 11.89 -1.21 7.83
C ALA A 129 12.99 -1.72 8.76
N TRP A 130 12.75 -1.67 10.08
CA TRP A 130 13.66 -2.26 11.07
C TRP A 130 13.78 -3.77 10.88
N PHE A 131 12.67 -4.48 10.71
CA PHE A 131 12.69 -5.92 10.46
C PHE A 131 13.40 -6.27 9.14
N GLU A 132 13.16 -5.52 8.08
CA GLU A 132 13.80 -5.72 6.77
C GLU A 132 15.31 -5.48 6.80
N LEU A 133 15.76 -4.42 7.48
CA LEU A 133 17.14 -3.94 7.38
C LEU A 133 18.06 -4.40 8.50
N ILE A 134 17.53 -4.67 9.68
CA ILE A 134 18.33 -4.91 10.90
C ILE A 134 18.20 -6.34 11.40
N ASP A 135 17.10 -7.04 11.07
CA ASP A 135 16.97 -8.44 11.44
C ASP A 135 18.09 -9.28 10.77
N PRO A 136 18.75 -10.21 11.47
CA PRO A 136 19.80 -11.05 10.87
C PRO A 136 19.28 -12.04 9.81
N ALA A 137 17.99 -12.39 9.84
CA ALA A 137 17.39 -13.36 8.95
C ALA A 137 15.95 -12.94 8.56
N PRO A 138 15.78 -11.82 7.84
CA PRO A 138 14.46 -11.32 7.42
C PRO A 138 13.77 -12.27 6.42
N ASP A 139 14.56 -13.09 5.73
CA ASP A 139 14.10 -14.12 4.80
C ASP A 139 13.74 -15.45 5.47
N ASP A 140 14.01 -15.64 6.78
CA ASP A 140 13.58 -16.86 7.47
C ASP A 140 12.04 -16.98 7.40
N PRO A 141 11.50 -18.04 6.77
CA PRO A 141 10.07 -18.14 6.54
C PRO A 141 9.23 -18.16 7.81
N GLY A 142 9.76 -18.71 8.91
CA GLY A 142 9.02 -18.79 10.17
C GLY A 142 8.96 -17.46 10.91
N ARG A 143 10.08 -16.72 10.96
CA ARG A 143 10.11 -15.36 11.52
C ARG A 143 9.23 -14.42 10.71
N LEU A 144 9.32 -14.47 9.38
CA LEU A 144 8.52 -13.64 8.50
C LEU A 144 7.03 -13.99 8.59
N ALA A 145 6.67 -15.29 8.69
CA ALA A 145 5.28 -15.69 8.91
C ALA A 145 4.73 -15.18 10.25
N LEU A 146 5.51 -15.22 11.33
CA LEU A 146 5.11 -14.66 12.61
C LEU A 146 4.89 -13.14 12.50
N ALA A 147 5.86 -12.42 11.94
CA ALA A 147 5.79 -10.96 11.78
C ALA A 147 4.60 -10.54 10.91
N ALA A 148 4.43 -11.18 9.74
CA ALA A 148 3.32 -10.91 8.84
C ALA A 148 1.96 -11.28 9.45
N GLY A 149 1.88 -12.39 10.19
CA GLY A 149 0.67 -12.81 10.90
C GLY A 149 0.28 -11.84 12.00
N LEU A 150 1.23 -11.41 12.83
CA LEU A 150 1.01 -10.41 13.88
C LEU A 150 0.60 -9.06 13.28
N TYR A 151 1.26 -8.64 12.21
CA TYR A 151 0.92 -7.43 11.47
C TYR A 151 -0.52 -7.47 10.94
N TRP A 152 -0.90 -8.58 10.29
CA TRP A 152 -2.24 -8.77 9.76
C TRP A 152 -3.28 -8.76 10.87
N LEU A 153 -3.04 -9.48 11.96
CA LEU A 153 -3.96 -9.58 13.10
C LEU A 153 -4.15 -8.22 13.79
N PHE A 154 -3.06 -7.51 14.08
CA PHE A 154 -3.10 -6.18 14.66
C PHE A 154 -3.92 -5.22 13.81
N SER A 155 -3.63 -5.18 12.50
CA SER A 155 -4.36 -4.33 11.56
C SER A 155 -5.83 -4.71 11.46
N PHE A 156 -6.15 -6.00 11.45
CA PHE A 156 -7.53 -6.49 11.41
C PHE A 156 -8.33 -6.08 12.66
N LEU A 157 -7.76 -6.28 13.84
CA LEU A 157 -8.38 -5.86 15.11
C LEU A 157 -8.61 -4.35 15.15
N ALA A 158 -7.63 -3.56 14.69
CA ALA A 158 -7.79 -2.12 14.59
C ALA A 158 -8.88 -1.70 13.60
N MET A 159 -9.04 -2.42 12.48
CA MET A 159 -10.15 -2.20 11.52
C MET A 159 -11.52 -2.57 12.11
N LEU A 160 -11.60 -3.57 12.99
CA LEU A 160 -12.84 -3.90 13.71
C LEU A 160 -13.18 -2.81 14.75
N ALA A 161 -12.18 -2.30 15.47
CA ALA A 161 -12.37 -1.28 16.50
C ALA A 161 -12.69 0.11 15.91
N PHE A 162 -11.91 0.57 14.93
CA PHE A 162 -11.98 1.93 14.38
C PHE A 162 -12.72 2.03 13.03
N GLY A 163 -13.13 0.88 12.49
CA GLY A 163 -13.73 0.77 11.17
C GLY A 163 -12.69 0.68 10.05
N TYR A 164 -13.00 -0.09 9.00
CA TYR A 164 -12.09 -0.32 7.88
C TYR A 164 -11.60 0.98 7.24
N ARG A 165 -12.51 1.90 6.91
CA ARG A 165 -12.15 3.15 6.22
C ARG A 165 -11.31 4.09 7.09
N GLY A 166 -11.55 4.10 8.39
CA GLY A 166 -10.82 4.94 9.35
C GLY A 166 -9.38 4.47 9.48
N TRP A 167 -9.19 3.19 9.79
CA TRP A 167 -7.87 2.60 9.99
C TRP A 167 -7.07 2.47 8.68
N SER A 168 -7.66 1.94 7.60
CA SER A 168 -6.94 1.70 6.34
C SER A 168 -6.34 2.98 5.74
N ARG A 169 -6.97 4.15 5.95
CA ARG A 169 -6.47 5.43 5.42
C ARG A 169 -5.30 6.04 6.20
N SER A 170 -5.09 5.61 7.43
CA SER A 170 -4.30 6.38 8.40
C SER A 170 -3.35 5.53 9.23
N GLY A 171 -3.80 4.34 9.63
CA GLY A 171 -3.02 3.39 10.41
C GLY A 171 -2.36 2.28 9.61
N GLU A 172 -2.91 1.87 8.46
CA GLU A 172 -2.36 0.75 7.70
C GLU A 172 -1.27 1.22 6.72
N PHE A 173 -0.03 0.81 6.98
CA PHE A 173 1.13 1.41 6.31
C PHE A 173 1.20 1.07 4.82
N LEU A 174 0.82 -0.15 4.41
CA LEU A 174 0.85 -0.53 3.00
C LEU A 174 -0.14 0.31 2.20
N THR A 175 -1.36 0.51 2.72
CA THR A 175 -2.37 1.37 2.09
C THR A 175 -1.85 2.80 1.98
N VAL A 176 -1.23 3.34 3.03
CA VAL A 176 -0.68 4.71 3.01
C VAL A 176 0.46 4.82 1.98
N PHE A 177 1.42 3.89 2.02
CA PHE A 177 2.55 3.82 1.09
C PHE A 177 2.08 3.70 -0.36
N PHE A 178 1.24 2.70 -0.64
CA PHE A 178 0.70 2.46 -1.97
C PHE A 178 -0.20 3.59 -2.47
N SER A 179 -0.95 4.25 -1.59
CA SER A 179 -1.72 5.45 -1.94
C SER A 179 -0.83 6.60 -2.36
N MET A 180 0.37 6.73 -1.76
CA MET A 180 1.37 7.72 -2.17
C MET A 180 1.99 7.36 -3.51
N VAL A 181 2.37 6.09 -3.71
CA VAL A 181 2.93 5.59 -4.98
C VAL A 181 1.91 5.72 -6.13
N ALA A 182 0.63 5.43 -5.88
CA ALA A 182 -0.46 5.56 -6.87
C ALA A 182 -0.69 7.01 -7.34
N ARG A 183 -0.14 8.02 -6.66
CA ARG A 183 -0.19 9.43 -7.12
C ARG A 183 0.67 9.66 -8.37
N PHE A 184 1.67 8.82 -8.60
CA PHE A 184 2.49 8.84 -9.81
C PHE A 184 1.82 8.12 -10.98
N ALA A 185 0.82 7.27 -10.71
CA ALA A 185 0.20 6.42 -11.70
C ALA A 185 -0.56 7.16 -12.79
N VAL A 186 -0.49 6.54 -13.98
CA VAL A 186 -1.17 6.98 -15.20
C VAL A 186 -2.66 6.63 -15.14
N ALA A 187 -3.06 5.62 -14.38
CA ALA A 187 -4.47 5.30 -14.16
C ALA A 187 -4.99 5.84 -12.82
N GLU A 188 -6.18 6.42 -12.84
CA GLU A 188 -6.91 6.99 -11.71
C GLU A 188 -8.26 6.28 -11.55
N ARG A 189 -8.76 6.12 -10.33
CA ARG A 189 -10.12 5.67 -10.08
C ARG A 189 -10.91 6.81 -9.45
N ASN A 190 -11.95 7.28 -10.13
CA ASN A 190 -12.81 8.33 -9.60
C ASN A 190 -13.73 7.77 -8.49
N GLN A 191 -14.26 8.63 -7.63
CA GLN A 191 -15.17 8.31 -6.52
C GLN A 191 -16.41 7.51 -6.95
N ASN A 192 -16.80 7.65 -8.23
CA ASN A 192 -17.91 6.89 -8.85
C ASN A 192 -17.47 5.50 -9.36
N GLY A 193 -16.28 5.02 -9.00
CA GLY A 193 -15.76 3.71 -9.36
C GLY A 193 -15.26 3.58 -10.81
N ARG A 194 -15.29 4.66 -11.60
CA ARG A 194 -14.81 4.68 -13.00
C ARG A 194 -13.29 4.83 -13.03
N LEU A 195 -12.61 3.99 -13.79
CA LEU A 195 -11.19 4.20 -14.09
C LEU A 195 -11.03 5.35 -15.10
N GLY A 196 -9.99 6.14 -14.98
CA GLY A 196 -9.66 7.29 -15.80
C GLY A 196 -8.18 7.27 -16.12
N LEU A 197 -7.78 7.43 -17.38
CA LEU A 197 -6.36 7.63 -17.70
C LEU A 197 -5.97 9.11 -17.52
N CYS A 198 -4.85 9.37 -16.85
CA CYS A 198 -4.25 10.67 -16.59
C CYS A 198 -2.73 10.59 -16.84
N TRP A 199 -2.06 11.70 -17.07
CA TRP A 199 -0.61 11.67 -17.25
C TRP A 199 0.12 11.35 -15.93
N PRO A 200 1.31 10.71 -15.96
CA PRO A 200 2.09 10.42 -14.76
C PRO A 200 2.33 11.70 -13.96
N GLY A 201 2.08 11.66 -12.64
CA GLY A 201 2.27 12.81 -11.76
C GLY A 201 1.23 13.93 -11.90
N ALA A 202 0.24 13.82 -12.80
CA ALA A 202 -0.87 14.79 -12.91
C ALA A 202 -1.64 14.99 -11.60
N LYS A 203 -1.67 13.95 -10.77
CA LYS A 203 -2.38 13.96 -9.49
C LYS A 203 -1.63 14.79 -8.43
N LEU A 204 -0.31 14.97 -8.58
CA LEU A 204 0.49 15.76 -7.64
C LEU A 204 0.25 17.26 -7.80
N LEU A 205 -0.04 17.72 -9.01
CA LEU A 205 -0.37 19.13 -9.30
C LEU A 205 -1.66 19.60 -8.60
N ALA A 206 -2.58 18.68 -8.33
CA ALA A 206 -3.84 18.94 -7.63
C ALA A 206 -3.85 18.40 -6.19
N ALA A 207 -2.73 17.87 -5.71
CA ALA A 207 -2.66 17.26 -4.39
C ALA A 207 -2.65 18.34 -3.31
N GLN A 208 -3.50 18.16 -2.29
CA GLN A 208 -3.45 19.00 -1.10
C GLN A 208 -2.13 18.77 -0.34
N PRO A 209 -1.63 19.78 0.38
CA PRO A 209 -0.47 19.63 1.25
C PRO A 209 -0.65 18.43 2.19
N LEU A 210 0.36 17.57 2.27
CA LEU A 210 0.33 16.44 3.19
C LEU A 210 0.37 16.94 4.64
N PRO A 211 -0.40 16.34 5.56
CA PRO A 211 -0.25 16.61 6.98
C PRO A 211 1.16 16.20 7.44
N ALA A 212 1.65 16.77 8.55
CA ALA A 212 3.01 16.52 9.07
C ALA A 212 3.33 15.02 9.20
N SER A 213 2.37 14.21 9.63
CA SER A 213 2.52 12.74 9.72
C SER A 213 2.73 12.08 8.36
N GLY A 214 2.10 12.59 7.30
CA GLY A 214 2.27 12.09 5.94
C GLY A 214 3.65 12.44 5.37
N THR A 215 4.15 13.64 5.68
CA THR A 215 5.53 14.04 5.34
C THR A 215 6.54 13.17 6.07
N ALA A 216 6.37 12.95 7.38
CA ALA A 216 7.23 12.06 8.16
C ALA A 216 7.25 10.64 7.59
N PHE A 217 6.10 10.11 7.19
CA PHE A 217 6.00 8.81 6.53
C PHE A 217 6.81 8.76 5.22
N LEU A 218 6.67 9.77 4.37
CA LEU A 218 7.40 9.85 3.10
C LEU A 218 8.91 9.94 3.31
N LEU A 219 9.36 10.78 4.23
CA LEU A 219 10.77 10.92 4.57
C LEU A 219 11.34 9.59 5.08
N LEU A 220 10.59 8.91 5.96
CA LEU A 220 10.98 7.61 6.47
C LEU A 220 11.08 6.57 5.35
N ALA A 221 10.08 6.47 4.47
CA ALA A 221 10.09 5.54 3.34
C ALA A 221 11.25 5.79 2.38
N LEU A 222 11.49 7.04 2.00
CA LEU A 222 12.61 7.41 1.15
C LEU A 222 13.95 7.11 1.81
N SER A 223 14.10 7.41 3.11
CA SER A 223 15.32 7.13 3.86
C SER A 223 15.62 5.62 3.93
N SER A 224 14.59 4.80 4.18
CA SER A 224 14.72 3.34 4.28
C SER A 224 15.20 2.72 2.97
N VAL A 225 14.56 3.07 1.85
CA VAL A 225 14.92 2.52 0.53
C VAL A 225 16.27 3.06 0.06
N SER A 226 16.58 4.33 0.36
CA SER A 226 17.90 4.89 0.02
C SER A 226 19.01 4.21 0.81
N PHE A 227 18.77 3.92 2.09
CA PHE A 227 19.71 3.19 2.94
C PHE A 227 19.88 1.74 2.46
N ASP A 228 18.80 1.03 2.11
CA ASP A 228 18.86 -0.32 1.52
C ASP A 228 19.72 -0.35 0.25
N GLY A 229 19.55 0.64 -0.63
CA GLY A 229 20.34 0.75 -1.85
C GLY A 229 21.82 1.02 -1.56
N LEU A 230 22.11 1.93 -0.62
CA LEU A 230 23.47 2.33 -0.26
C LEU A 230 24.23 1.18 0.43
N SER A 231 23.59 0.46 1.36
CA SER A 231 24.23 -0.62 2.14
C SER A 231 24.68 -1.79 1.26
N LYS A 232 24.06 -1.96 0.09
CA LYS A 232 24.40 -2.98 -0.92
C LYS A 232 25.52 -2.54 -1.89
N THR A 233 26.06 -1.33 -1.77
CA THR A 233 27.15 -0.85 -2.64
C THR A 233 28.53 -1.25 -2.13
N PHE A 234 29.48 -1.48 -3.04
CA PHE A 234 30.87 -1.81 -2.68
C PHE A 234 31.53 -0.77 -1.77
N PHE A 235 31.25 0.52 -1.98
CA PHE A 235 31.76 1.61 -1.13
C PHE A 235 31.41 1.44 0.35
N TRP A 236 30.25 0.85 0.64
CA TRP A 236 29.81 0.59 2.02
C TRP A 236 30.51 -0.63 2.64
N LEU A 237 30.88 -1.62 1.82
CA LEU A 237 31.52 -2.85 2.25
C LEU A 237 33.06 -2.73 2.34
N GLY A 238 33.65 -1.72 1.67
CA GLY A 238 35.10 -1.47 1.61
C GLY A 238 35.64 -1.63 0.19
#